data_AF-A0A655XSX9-F1
#
_entry.id   AF-A0A655XSX9-F1
#
_cell.length_a   1.000
_cell.length_b   1.000
_cell.length_c   1.000
_cell.angle_alpha   90.00
_cell.angle_beta   90.00
_cell.angle_gamma   90.00
#
_symmetry.space_group_name_H-M   'P 1'
#
loop_
_entity.id
_entity.type
_entity.pdbx_description
1 polymer ?
#
loop_
_entity_poly.entity_id
_entity_poly.type
_entity_poly.pdbx_seq_one_letter_code
_entity_poly.pdbx_strand_id
1 'polypeptide(L)' 'MEVAGSVMASDAFFPFRDGIDAAAEAGITCVIQPGGSMRDQEVIDAANEHGMAMIFTGMRHFRH' A
#
# COMPACT_ATOMS: atom_id res chain seq x y z
N MET A 1 9.12 15.87 -0.40
CA MET A 1 10.23 15.04 -0.92
C MET A 1 9.58 14.02 -1.82
N GLU A 2 9.85 14.07 -3.12
CA GLU A 2 9.26 13.14 -4.10
C GLU A 2 10.13 11.87 -4.15
N VAL A 3 9.50 10.70 -4.10
CA VAL A 3 10.13 9.38 -4.26
C VAL A 3 9.66 8.71 -5.55
N ALA A 4 9.46 9.52 -6.59
CA ALA A 4 8.92 9.12 -7.88
C ALA A 4 9.54 7.82 -8.41
N GLY A 5 8.70 6.84 -8.74
CA GLY A 5 9.12 5.53 -9.27
C GLY A 5 9.59 4.52 -8.21
N SER A 6 9.51 4.86 -6.93
CA SER A 6 9.88 3.94 -5.84
C SER A 6 8.77 2.94 -5.53
N VAL A 7 9.14 1.90 -4.79
CA VAL A 7 8.23 0.87 -4.26
C VAL A 7 8.18 0.98 -2.74
N MET A 8 6.98 0.88 -2.16
CA MET A 8 6.77 0.89 -0.72
C MET A 8 6.44 -0.52 -0.21
N ALA A 9 7.04 -0.91 0.91
CA ALA A 9 6.72 -2.16 1.60
C ALA A 9 6.17 -1.86 2.99
N SER A 10 5.06 -2.51 3.33
CA SER A 10 4.45 -2.44 4.65
C SER A 10 4.60 -3.79 5.36
N ASP A 11 5.03 -3.74 6.62
CA ASP A 11 5.19 -4.91 7.50
C ASP A 11 3.84 -5.45 8.02
N ALA A 12 2.82 -4.58 8.05
CA ALA A 12 1.44 -4.86 8.39
C ALA A 12 0.47 -4.41 7.29
N PHE A 13 -0.81 -4.77 7.42
CA PHE A 13 -1.83 -4.37 6.45
C PHE A 13 -2.23 -2.91 6.60
N PHE A 14 -2.76 -2.32 5.53
CA PHE A 14 -3.33 -0.97 5.58
C PHE A 14 -4.75 -1.00 6.17
N PRO A 15 -5.01 -0.28 7.27
CA PRO A 15 -6.35 -0.24 7.86
C PRO A 15 -7.32 0.65 7.06
N PHE A 16 -6.80 1.64 6.33
CA PHE A 16 -7.56 2.61 5.54
C PHE A 16 -6.78 2.97 4.25
N ARG A 17 -7.47 3.61 3.31
CA ARG A 17 -6.91 4.05 2.02
C ARG A 17 -5.93 5.23 2.11
N ASP A 18 -5.94 5.97 3.22
CA ASP A 18 -5.12 7.15 3.46
C ASP A 18 -3.61 6.89 3.24
N GLY A 19 -3.12 5.72 3.63
CA GLY A 19 -1.74 5.30 3.39
C GLY A 19 -1.41 5.13 1.91
N ILE A 20 -2.36 4.73 1.07
CA ILE A 20 -2.18 4.59 -0.38
C ILE A 20 -2.26 5.96 -1.05
N ASP A 21 -3.22 6.80 -0.65
CA ASP A 21 -3.35 8.17 -1.18
C ASP A 21 -2.05 8.97 -0.91
N ALA A 22 -1.50 8.89 0.31
CA ALA A 22 -0.23 9.53 0.65
C ALA A 22 0.96 8.95 -0.14
N ALA A 23 0.96 7.64 -0.41
CA ALA A 23 2.00 7.00 -1.20
C ALA A 23 1.96 7.45 -2.67
N ALA A 24 0.77 7.55 -3.24
CA ALA A 24 0.54 8.07 -4.59
C ALA A 24 1.04 9.52 -4.72
N GLU A 25 0.68 10.39 -3.76
CA GLU A 25 1.15 11.78 -3.71
C GLU A 25 2.68 11.88 -3.62
N ALA A 26 3.33 10.92 -2.96
CA ALA A 26 4.79 10.83 -2.88
C ALA A 26 5.45 10.31 -4.17
N GLY A 27 4.67 9.82 -5.15
CA GLY A 27 5.15 9.28 -6.42
C GLY A 27 5.48 7.78 -6.40
N ILE A 28 4.98 7.03 -5.43
CA ILE A 28 5.16 5.58 -5.35
C ILE A 28 4.32 4.91 -6.44
N THR A 29 4.92 3.96 -7.17
CA THR A 29 4.25 3.25 -8.27
C THR A 29 3.78 1.85 -7.89
N CYS A 30 4.27 1.32 -6.77
CA CYS A 30 3.93 -0.02 -6.29
C CYS A 30 3.97 -0.12 -4.76
N VAL A 31 3.03 -0.86 -4.19
CA VAL A 31 2.93 -1.14 -2.76
C VAL A 31 2.85 -2.65 -2.51
N ILE A 32 3.66 -3.16 -1.58
CA ILE A 32 3.59 -4.55 -1.10
C ILE A 32 3.17 -4.58 0.36
N GLN A 33 2.17 -5.40 0.69
CA GLN A 33 1.62 -5.50 2.05
C GLN A 33 1.03 -6.89 2.34
N PRO A 34 0.79 -7.28 3.60
CA PRO A 34 0.35 -8.63 3.94
C PRO A 34 -1.09 -8.98 3.57
N GLY A 35 -2.00 -7.99 3.62
CA GLY A 35 -3.45 -8.18 3.53
C GLY A 35 -4.08 -8.69 4.82
N GLY A 36 -5.40 -8.92 4.74
CA GLY A 36 -6.22 -9.38 5.85
C GLY A 36 -6.92 -8.27 6.61
N SER A 37 -7.06 -7.08 5.99
CA SER A 37 -7.92 -6.02 6.50
C SER A 37 -9.38 -6.31 6.14
N MET A 38 -10.32 -5.95 7.01
CA MET A 38 -11.74 -5.93 6.62
C MET A 38 -12.02 -4.93 5.48
N ARG A 39 -11.12 -3.96 5.29
CA ARG A 39 -11.23 -2.88 4.31
C ARG A 39 -10.23 -3.00 3.16
N ASP A 40 -9.68 -4.19 2.91
CA ASP A 40 -8.71 -4.38 1.82
C ASP A 40 -9.27 -3.92 0.47
N GLN A 41 -10.58 -4.07 0.22
CA GLN A 41 -11.19 -3.59 -1.03
C GLN A 41 -11.06 -2.07 -1.21
N GLU A 42 -11.30 -1.27 -0.16
CA GLU A 42 -11.17 0.19 -0.22
C GLU A 42 -9.72 0.61 -0.55
N VAL A 43 -8.75 -0.15 -0.04
CA VAL A 43 -7.31 0.08 -0.24
C VAL A 43 -6.89 -0.33 -1.66
N ILE A 44 -7.40 -1.45 -2.17
CA ILE A 44 -7.19 -1.91 -3.56
C ILE A 44 -7.78 -0.90 -4.55
N ASP A 45 -9.00 -0.42 -4.29
CA ASP A 45 -9.67 0.55 -5.16
C ASP A 45 -8.87 1.85 -5.23
N ALA A 46 -8.35 2.34 -4.10
CA ALA A 46 -7.46 3.50 -4.08
C ALA A 46 -6.17 3.26 -4.90
N ALA A 47 -5.54 2.09 -4.78
CA ALA A 47 -4.36 1.77 -5.59
C ALA A 47 -4.68 1.75 -7.09
N ASN A 48 -5.84 1.20 -7.48
CA ASN A 48 -6.31 1.20 -8.86
C ASN A 48 -6.60 2.62 -9.38
N GLU A 49 -7.25 3.47 -8.57
CA GLU A 49 -7.52 4.88 -8.90
C GLU A 49 -6.23 5.66 -9.21
N HIS A 50 -5.16 5.39 -8.46
CA HIS A 50 -3.85 6.01 -8.65
C HIS A 50 -2.96 5.28 -9.68
N GLY A 51 -3.45 4.20 -10.30
CA GLY A 51 -2.68 3.40 -11.26
C GLY A 51 -1.46 2.70 -10.64
N MET A 52 -1.49 2.44 -9.33
CA MET A 52 -0.42 1.79 -8.59
C MET A 52 -0.58 0.27 -8.60
N ALA A 53 0.54 -0.45 -8.68
CA ALA A 53 0.53 -1.89 -8.47
C ALA A 53 0.40 -2.20 -6.97
N MET A 54 -0.43 -3.18 -6.61
CA MET A 54 -0.55 -3.67 -5.23
C MET A 54 -0.26 -5.17 -5.16
N ILE A 55 0.60 -5.57 -4.24
CA ILE A 55 1.01 -6.97 -4.04
C ILE A 55 0.69 -7.40 -2.61
N PHE A 56 0.07 -8.57 -2.47
CA PHE A 56 -0.25 -9.20 -1.19
C PHE A 56 0.76 -10.29 -0.84
N THR A 57 1.39 -10.23 0.33
CA THR A 57 2.37 -11.24 0.79
C THR A 57 1.75 -12.37 1.60
N GLY A 58 0.59 -12.13 2.24
CA GLY A 58 -0.01 -13.06 3.20
C GLY A 58 0.79 -13.25 4.50
N MET A 59 1.86 -12.48 4.73
CA MET A 59 2.76 -12.63 5.89
C MET A 59 3.08 -11.28 6.51
N ARG A 60 2.86 -11.14 7.82
CA ARG A 60 3.22 -9.94 8.59
C ARG A 60 4.63 -10.07 9.16
N HIS A 61 5.37 -8.97 9.16
CA HIS A 61 6.77 -8.91 9.61
C HIS A 61 6.95 -8.01 10.84
N PHE A 62 6.15 -8.23 11.88
CA PHE A 62 6.28 -7.45 13.12
C PHE A 62 7.62 -7.71 13.81
N ARG A 63 8.27 -6.63 14.23
CA ARG A 63 9.46 -6.64 15.09
C ARG A 63 9.37 -5.47 16.07
N HIS A 64 9.56 -5.75 17.35
CA HIS A 64 9.59 -4.78 18.43
C HIS A 64 11.02 -4.39 18.80
#